data_AF-A0A9P5UXF0-F1
#
_entry.id   AF-A0A9P5UXF0-F1
#
_cell.length_a   1.000
_cell.length_b   1.000
_cell.length_c   1.000
_cell.angle_alpha   90.00
_cell.angle_beta   90.00
_cell.angle_gamma   90.00
#
_symmetry.space_group_name_H-M   'P 1'
#
loop_
_entity.id
_entity.type
_entity.pdbx_description
1 polymer ?
#
loop_
_entity_poly.entity_id
_entity_poly.type
_entity_poly.pdbx_seq_one_letter_code
_entity_poly.pdbx_strand_id
1 'polypeptide(L)'
;MAEKQDFGYEKDVYAQEKAYATETLELSEEGDAENSKIEAVRLVVPLTDDPTLPVVTFRFWVLSLFFSIIGSVIYQFYFYRVATGTFSIYFVNLASYALGTSMAKILPTSKITIGGYSMSLNPGPFNIKEHALI
;
A
#
# COMPACT_ATOMS: atom_id res chain seq x y z
N MET A 1 28.56 -30.67 1.97
CA MET A 1 29.29 -30.19 0.77
C MET A 1 28.33 -29.69 -0.31
N ALA A 2 27.22 -29.01 0.06
CA ALA A 2 26.19 -28.55 -0.90
C ALA A 2 26.05 -27.01 -0.96
N GLU A 3 26.79 -26.27 -0.13
CA GLU A 3 26.54 -24.84 0.11
C GLU A 3 27.27 -23.89 -0.87
N LYS A 4 28.27 -24.39 -1.62
CA LYS A 4 29.00 -23.57 -2.60
C LYS A 4 28.34 -23.49 -3.99
N GLN A 5 27.45 -24.42 -4.33
CA GLN A 5 26.81 -24.46 -5.65
C GLN A 5 25.62 -23.50 -5.75
N ASP A 6 24.88 -23.28 -4.66
CA ASP A 6 23.72 -22.36 -4.62
C ASP A 6 24.13 -20.88 -4.73
N PHE A 7 25.20 -20.48 -4.03
CA PHE A 7 25.65 -19.09 -4.02
C PHE A 7 26.27 -18.62 -5.35
N GLY A 8 26.80 -19.56 -6.14
CA GLY A 8 27.25 -19.29 -7.51
C GLY A 8 26.06 -19.09 -8.45
N TYR A 9 25.11 -20.02 -8.41
CA TYR A 9 23.87 -19.97 -9.19
C TYR A 9 23.08 -18.68 -8.96
N GLU A 10 22.90 -18.29 -7.70
CA GLU A 10 22.15 -17.09 -7.34
C GLU A 10 22.86 -15.80 -7.80
N LYS A 11 24.20 -15.74 -7.72
CA LYS A 11 24.98 -14.62 -8.29
C LYS A 11 24.88 -14.52 -9.81
N ASP A 12 24.87 -15.66 -10.49
CA ASP A 12 24.79 -15.73 -11.94
C ASP A 12 23.40 -15.28 -12.43
N VAL A 13 22.34 -15.68 -11.73
CA VAL A 13 20.97 -15.22 -11.98
C VAL A 13 20.85 -13.71 -11.77
N TYR A 14 21.37 -13.16 -10.67
CA TYR A 14 21.35 -11.70 -10.45
C TYR A 14 22.17 -10.93 -11.48
N ALA A 15 23.29 -11.49 -11.95
CA ALA A 15 24.09 -10.88 -13.02
C ALA A 15 23.35 -10.90 -14.36
N GLN A 16 22.64 -12.00 -14.65
CA GLN A 16 21.85 -12.15 -15.86
C GLN A 16 20.60 -11.25 -15.87
N GLU A 17 19.90 -11.12 -14.74
CA GLU A 17 18.81 -10.17 -14.56
C GLU A 17 19.27 -8.71 -14.69
N LYS A 18 20.42 -8.36 -14.10
CA LYS A 18 21.02 -7.02 -14.26
C LYS A 18 21.44 -6.72 -15.70
N ALA A 19 21.99 -7.71 -16.41
CA ALA A 19 22.39 -7.56 -17.79
C ALA A 19 21.15 -7.34 -18.69
N TYR A 20 20.11 -8.15 -18.50
CA TYR A 20 18.83 -8.00 -19.21
C TYR A 20 18.14 -6.66 -18.89
N ALA A 21 18.14 -6.23 -17.62
CA ALA A 21 17.62 -4.93 -17.22
C ALA A 21 18.42 -3.78 -17.86
N THR A 22 19.75 -3.88 -17.91
CA THR A 22 20.60 -2.87 -18.56
C THR A 22 20.37 -2.81 -20.07
N GLU A 23 20.28 -3.96 -20.73
CA GLU A 23 20.03 -4.04 -22.18
C GLU A 23 18.65 -3.50 -22.56
N THR A 24 17.61 -3.80 -21.77
CA THR A 24 16.27 -3.23 -21.96
C THR A 24 16.19 -1.73 -21.66
N LEU A 25 17.02 -1.23 -20.73
CA LEU A 25 17.16 0.22 -20.46
C LEU A 25 17.86 0.96 -21.61
N GLU A 26 18.82 0.34 -22.30
CA GLU A 26 19.50 0.93 -23.47
C GLU A 26 18.62 0.90 -24.73
N LEU A 27 17.80 -0.14 -24.91
CA LEU A 27 16.82 -0.23 -26.01
C LEU A 27 15.63 0.75 -25.90
N SER A 28 15.42 1.35 -24.74
CA SER A 28 14.28 2.23 -24.43
C SER A 28 14.63 3.72 -24.36
N GLU A 29 15.82 4.12 -24.83
CA GLU A 29 16.30 5.52 -24.92
C GLU A 29 15.40 6.45 -25.77
N GLU A 30 14.34 5.93 -26.42
CA GLU A 30 13.33 6.71 -27.15
C GLU A 30 12.08 7.11 -26.31
N GLY A 31 12.05 6.84 -25.01
CA GLY A 31 10.86 7.10 -24.15
C GLY A 31 10.78 8.50 -23.52
N ASP A 32 9.58 9.10 -23.52
CA ASP A 32 9.25 10.36 -22.82
C ASP A 32 9.86 10.45 -21.42
N ALA A 33 10.48 11.60 -21.08
CA ALA A 33 11.21 11.82 -19.83
C ALA A 33 10.38 11.66 -18.54
N GLU A 34 9.05 11.71 -18.65
CA GLU A 34 8.13 11.52 -17.52
C GLU A 34 7.79 10.04 -17.25
N ASN A 35 8.17 9.13 -18.15
CA ASN A 35 7.77 7.73 -18.09
C ASN A 35 8.88 6.80 -17.58
N SER A 36 8.48 5.65 -17.02
CA SER A 36 9.45 4.64 -16.62
C SER A 36 10.12 4.04 -17.86
N LYS A 37 11.45 3.99 -17.85
CA LYS A 37 12.26 3.35 -18.90
C LYS A 37 11.97 1.86 -19.05
N ILE A 38 11.49 1.22 -17.97
CA ILE A 38 11.15 -0.20 -17.97
C ILE A 38 9.71 -0.35 -18.48
N GLU A 39 9.53 -1.04 -19.61
CA GLU A 39 8.23 -1.24 -20.24
C GLU A 39 7.21 -1.90 -19.29
N ALA A 40 7.64 -2.91 -18.52
CA ALA A 40 6.79 -3.57 -17.54
C ALA A 40 6.24 -2.60 -16.47
N VAL A 41 7.02 -1.60 -16.07
CA VAL A 41 6.60 -0.59 -15.07
C VAL A 41 5.65 0.42 -15.71
N ARG A 42 5.93 0.85 -16.94
CA ARG A 42 5.07 1.76 -17.73
C ARG A 42 3.65 1.21 -17.92
N LEU A 43 3.52 -0.10 -18.08
CA LEU A 43 2.21 -0.74 -18.30
C LEU A 43 1.39 -0.92 -17.02
N VAL A 44 2.02 -0.96 -15.85
CA VAL A 44 1.34 -1.24 -14.57
C VAL A 44 1.12 0.00 -13.71
N VAL A 45 1.93 1.04 -13.86
CA VAL A 45 1.81 2.29 -13.09
C VAL A 45 1.27 3.40 -13.99
N PRO A 46 0.09 3.98 -13.69
CA PRO A 46 -0.38 5.16 -14.40
C PRO A 46 0.50 6.39 -14.07
N LEU A 47 0.80 7.18 -15.09
CA LEU A 47 1.62 8.40 -14.98
C LEU A 47 0.86 9.57 -14.36
N THR A 48 -0.45 9.58 -14.53
CA THR A 48 -1.33 10.66 -14.11
C THR A 48 -2.12 10.25 -12.87
N ASP A 49 -2.10 11.11 -11.86
CA ASP A 49 -2.94 10.98 -10.67
C ASP A 49 -4.26 11.74 -10.88
N ASP A 50 -5.37 11.18 -10.38
CA ASP A 50 -6.68 11.86 -10.38
C ASP A 50 -6.90 12.62 -9.06
N PRO A 51 -6.86 13.97 -9.06
CA PRO A 51 -6.99 14.78 -7.85
C PRO A 51 -8.43 14.85 -7.32
N THR A 52 -9.42 14.38 -8.07
CA THR A 52 -10.84 14.44 -7.65
C THR A 52 -11.21 13.34 -6.66
N LEU A 53 -10.38 12.31 -6.59
CA LEU A 53 -10.58 11.17 -5.72
C LEU A 53 -10.54 11.57 -4.23
N PRO A 54 -11.55 11.18 -3.43
CA PRO A 54 -11.58 11.50 -2.02
C PRO A 54 -10.48 10.76 -1.26
N VAL A 55 -9.83 11.46 -0.33
CA VAL A 55 -8.63 11.00 0.40
C VAL A 55 -8.91 10.85 1.89
N VAL A 56 -9.47 11.88 2.52
CA VAL A 56 -9.80 11.90 3.95
C VAL A 56 -11.30 11.74 4.12
N THR A 57 -11.75 10.50 4.31
CA THR A 57 -13.17 10.16 4.45
C THR A 57 -13.49 9.61 5.83
N PHE A 58 -14.77 9.45 6.14
CA PHE A 58 -15.22 8.87 7.40
C PHE A 58 -14.66 7.47 7.65
N ARG A 59 -14.66 6.61 6.62
CA ARG A 59 -14.12 5.24 6.73
C ARG A 59 -12.63 5.20 7.03
N PHE A 60 -11.85 6.13 6.45
CA PHE A 60 -10.43 6.30 6.77
C PHE A 60 -10.25 6.57 8.27
N TRP A 61 -10.96 7.58 8.81
CA TRP A 61 -10.87 7.92 10.23
C TRP A 61 -11.23 6.76 11.14
N VAL A 62 -12.31 6.04 10.84
CA VAL A 62 -12.76 4.91 11.65
C VAL A 62 -11.70 3.79 11.66
N LEU A 63 -11.18 3.41 10.49
CA LEU A 63 -10.22 2.32 10.38
C LEU A 63 -8.85 2.69 10.98
N SER A 64 -8.34 3.89 10.69
CA SER A 64 -7.07 4.37 11.24
C SER A 64 -7.11 4.46 12.76
N LEU A 65 -8.17 5.03 13.33
CA LEU A 65 -8.32 5.10 14.78
C LEU A 65 -8.45 3.70 15.40
N PHE A 66 -9.22 2.81 14.77
CA PHE A 66 -9.39 1.44 15.25
C PHE A 66 -8.05 0.68 15.32
N PHE A 67 -7.27 0.68 14.24
CA PHE A 67 -5.96 0.01 14.22
C PHE A 67 -4.93 0.70 15.11
N SER A 68 -4.97 2.03 15.22
CA SER A 68 -4.09 2.78 16.12
C SER A 68 -4.34 2.43 17.60
N ILE A 69 -5.60 2.35 18.02
CA ILE A 69 -5.97 1.96 19.40
C ILE A 69 -5.48 0.54 19.68
N ILE A 70 -5.75 -0.42 18.79
CA ILE A 70 -5.31 -1.81 18.96
C ILE A 70 -3.78 -1.90 19.00
N GLY A 71 -3.10 -1.24 18.06
CA GLY A 71 -1.65 -1.19 17.99
C GLY A 71 -1.03 -0.61 19.26
N SER A 72 -1.60 0.46 19.80
CA SER A 72 -1.14 1.09 21.04
C SER A 72 -1.28 0.15 22.25
N VAL A 73 -2.40 -0.56 22.37
CA VAL A 73 -2.61 -1.53 23.46
C VAL A 73 -1.61 -2.68 23.37
N ILE A 74 -1.42 -3.24 22.18
CA ILE A 74 -0.45 -4.33 21.94
C ILE A 74 0.97 -3.85 22.23
N TYR A 75 1.33 -2.66 21.77
CA TYR A 75 2.63 -2.06 22.01
C TYR A 75 2.89 -1.87 23.51
N GLN A 76 1.93 -1.29 24.24
CA GLN A 76 2.05 -1.08 25.67
C GLN A 76 2.14 -2.40 26.44
N PHE A 77 1.42 -3.43 26.01
CA PHE A 77 1.51 -4.76 26.62
C PHE A 77 2.91 -5.37 26.49
N TYR A 78 3.52 -5.29 25.31
CA TYR A 78 4.88 -5.80 25.10
C TYR A 78 5.96 -4.93 25.74
N PHE A 79 5.70 -3.63 25.95
CA PHE A 79 6.64 -2.73 26.61
C PHE A 79 7.01 -3.18 28.03
N TYR A 80 6.05 -3.73 28.78
CA TYR A 80 6.31 -4.22 30.15
C TYR A 80 6.83 -5.67 30.20
N ARG A 81 6.98 -6.34 29.06
CA ARG A 81 7.41 -7.73 28.98
C ARG A 81 8.82 -7.84 28.43
N VAL A 82 9.56 -8.84 28.91
CA VAL A 82 10.90 -9.17 28.39
C VAL A 82 10.84 -9.68 26.94
N ALA A 83 9.71 -10.26 26.55
CA ALA A 83 9.46 -10.68 25.17
C ALA A 83 8.89 -9.50 24.36
N THR A 84 9.59 -9.09 23.31
CA THR A 84 9.12 -8.07 22.37
C THR A 84 8.32 -8.72 21.24
N GLY A 85 7.10 -8.23 21.03
CA GLY A 85 6.27 -8.59 19.88
C GLY A 85 6.11 -7.38 18.97
N THR A 86 6.34 -7.57 17.66
CA THR A 86 6.15 -6.51 16.66
C THR A 86 4.74 -6.59 16.08
N PHE A 87 4.01 -5.48 16.10
CA PHE A 87 2.74 -5.36 15.39
C PHE A 87 3.00 -5.11 13.90
N SER A 88 2.66 -6.09 13.06
CA SER A 88 3.01 -6.06 11.63
C SER A 88 2.15 -5.07 10.85
N ILE A 89 2.81 -4.17 10.11
CA ILE A 89 2.14 -3.22 9.21
C ILE A 89 1.44 -3.92 8.05
N TYR A 90 1.96 -5.06 7.58
CA TYR A 90 1.33 -5.83 6.50
C TYR A 90 -0.02 -6.39 6.90
N PHE A 91 -0.16 -6.77 8.17
CA PHE A 91 -1.45 -7.19 8.72
C PHE A 91 -2.47 -6.05 8.68
N VAL A 92 -2.06 -4.85 9.10
CA VAL A 92 -2.92 -3.66 9.06
C VAL A 92 -3.35 -3.33 7.64
N ASN A 93 -2.44 -3.40 6.66
CA ASN A 93 -2.75 -3.18 5.26
C ASN A 93 -3.76 -4.20 4.71
N LEU A 94 -3.53 -5.49 4.93
CA LEU A 94 -4.44 -6.53 4.43
C LEU A 94 -5.82 -6.43 5.08
N ALA A 95 -5.86 -6.20 6.40
CA ALA A 95 -7.10 -6.07 7.15
C ALA A 95 -7.86 -4.80 6.78
N SER A 96 -7.17 -3.66 6.62
CA SER A 96 -7.81 -2.39 6.22
C SER A 96 -8.39 -2.45 4.82
N TYR A 97 -7.75 -3.14 3.87
CA TYR A 97 -8.31 -3.35 2.54
C TYR A 97 -9.61 -4.17 2.57
N ALA A 98 -9.60 -5.28 3.32
CA ALA A 98 -10.78 -6.14 3.45
C ALA A 98 -11.94 -5.42 4.18
N LEU A 99 -11.64 -4.72 5.28
CA LEU A 99 -12.63 -3.97 6.04
C LEU A 99 -13.14 -2.74 5.28
N GLY A 100 -12.26 -1.97 4.64
CA GLY A 100 -12.62 -0.79 3.85
C GLY A 100 -13.54 -1.13 2.68
N THR A 101 -13.26 -2.24 1.98
CA THR A 101 -14.13 -2.75 0.91
C THR A 101 -15.48 -3.24 1.44
N SER A 102 -15.50 -3.85 2.64
CA SER A 102 -16.74 -4.29 3.29
C SER A 102 -17.59 -3.10 3.74
N MET A 103 -16.97 -2.08 4.34
CA MET A 103 -17.63 -0.84 4.73
C MET A 103 -18.23 -0.10 3.53
N ALA A 104 -17.55 -0.10 2.38
CA ALA A 104 -18.10 0.49 1.15
C ALA A 104 -19.40 -0.17 0.68
N LYS A 105 -19.61 -1.47 0.98
CA LYS A 105 -20.84 -2.20 0.63
C LYS A 105 -21.94 -2.08 1.69
N ILE A 106 -21.56 -1.96 2.96
CA ILE A 106 -22.49 -1.98 4.09
C ILE A 106 -22.99 -0.57 4.44
N LEU A 107 -22.16 0.46 4.30
CA LEU A 107 -22.53 1.81 4.71
C LEU A 107 -23.54 2.46 3.75
N PRO A 108 -24.63 3.05 4.26
CA PRO A 108 -25.56 3.80 3.45
C PRO A 108 -24.92 5.10 2.92
N THR A 109 -25.34 5.54 1.73
CA THR A 109 -24.92 6.80 1.09
C THR A 109 -25.56 8.02 1.78
N SER A 110 -25.28 8.17 3.08
CA SER A 110 -25.77 9.29 3.88
C SER A 110 -24.69 10.35 4.03
N LYS A 111 -25.09 11.62 4.08
CA LYS A 111 -24.20 12.72 4.44
C LYS A 111 -24.35 12.97 5.94
N ILE A 112 -23.23 12.98 6.66
CA ILE A 112 -23.20 13.32 8.08
C ILE A 112 -22.53 14.69 8.21
N THR A 113 -23.21 15.61 8.89
CA THR A 113 -22.67 16.93 9.21
C THR A 113 -22.24 16.94 10.67
N ILE A 114 -20.94 17.04 10.93
CA ILE A 114 -20.37 17.17 12.27
C ILE A 114 -19.68 18.53 12.37
N GLY A 115 -20.13 19.36 13.31
CA GLY A 115 -19.46 20.64 13.62
C GLY A 115 -19.36 21.62 12.44
N GLY A 116 -20.34 21.61 11.52
CA GLY A 116 -20.33 22.47 10.33
C GLY A 116 -19.65 21.86 9.09
N TYR A 117 -18.94 20.74 9.23
CA TYR A 117 -18.35 20.00 8.12
C TYR A 117 -19.27 18.85 7.69
N SER A 118 -19.65 18.83 6.41
CA SER A 118 -20.47 17.75 5.85
C SER A 118 -19.58 16.73 5.15
N MET A 119 -19.50 15.52 5.71
CA MET A 119 -18.77 14.40 5.15
C MET A 119 -19.74 13.33 4.66
N SER A 120 -19.49 12.79 3.46
CA SER A 120 -20.24 11.61 2.98
C SER A 120 -19.74 10.35 3.70
N LEU A 121 -20.66 9.53 4.20
CA LEU A 121 -20.33 8.23 4.80
C LEU A 121 -19.85 7.22 3.76
N ASN A 122 -20.39 7.32 2.55
CA ASN A 122 -20.02 6.45 1.44
C ASN A 122 -19.92 7.28 0.15
N PRO A 123 -18.77 7.94 -0.10
CA PRO A 123 -18.56 8.74 -1.31
C PRO A 123 -18.41 7.89 -2.58
N GLY A 124 -18.16 6.58 -2.46
CA GLY A 124 -17.94 5.68 -3.58
C GLY A 124 -17.16 4.42 -3.17
N PRO A 125 -16.68 3.62 -4.14
CA PRO A 125 -15.84 2.46 -3.89
C PRO A 125 -14.61 2.80 -3.04
N PHE A 126 -14.07 1.81 -2.32
CA PHE A 126 -12.87 2.01 -1.51
C PHE A 126 -11.67 2.29 -2.41
N ASN A 127 -11.03 3.45 -2.22
CA ASN A 127 -10.00 3.96 -3.12
C ASN A 127 -8.59 3.63 -2.61
N ILE A 128 -7.64 3.56 -3.53
CA ILE A 128 -6.21 3.37 -3.23
C ILE A 128 -5.65 4.48 -2.35
N LYS A 129 -6.12 5.74 -2.50
CA LYS A 129 -5.64 6.87 -1.70
C LYS A 129 -6.05 6.79 -0.24
N GLU A 130 -7.30 6.39 0.01
CA GLU A 130 -7.79 6.21 1.38
C GLU A 130 -7.11 5.01 2.02
N HIS A 131 -6.87 3.94 1.25
CA HIS A 131 -6.14 2.77 1.73
C HIS A 131 -4.69 3.10 2.09
N ALA A 132 -4.00 3.84 1.23
CA ALA A 132 -2.60 4.23 1.42
C ALA A 132 -2.38 5.16 2.62
N LEU A 133 -3.43 5.86 3.07
CA LEU A 133 -3.36 6.72 4.25
C LEU A 133 -3.54 5.99 5.58
N ILE A 134 -4.12 4.79 5.59
CA ILE A 134 -4.41 4.04 6.82
C ILE A 134 -3.12 3.44 7.38
#